data_AF-A0A4Y2CDP2-F1
#
_entry.id   AF-A0A4Y2CDP2-F1
#
_cell.length_a   1.000
_cell.length_b   1.000
_cell.length_c   1.000
_cell.angle_alpha   90.00
_cell.angle_beta   90.00
_cell.angle_gamma   90.00
#
_symmetry.space_group_name_H-M   'P 1'
#
loop_
_entity.id
_entity.type
_entity.pdbx_description
1 polymer ?
#
loop_
_entity_poly.entity_id
_entity_poly.type
_entity_poly.pdbx_seq_one_letter_code
_entity_poly.pdbx_strand_id
1 'polypeptide(L)'
;MAGVFMKIFNLICMMLLIGHWSGCLQFLVPMLQGFPPNSWVAINELETAHWFNQYSWALFKAMSHMLCIGYGRFPPQSLTDMWLTLLSMISGATCYALFLGHTTNLIQSLDSSRRQYREKHQLRLSRKTVFIMGEGSHLLQMRLRFTPKGRVPGGVLSWNRGGSREDEEIEDRFVLKNRENRFRDGNFGKAVLRLRSAVRALPR
;
A
#
# COMPACT_ATOMS: atom_id res chain seq x y z
N MET A 1 16.66 13.33 -7.20
CA MET A 1 17.10 12.87 -5.86
C MET A 1 17.20 14.05 -4.88
N ALA A 2 18.12 14.99 -5.06
CA ALA A 2 18.35 16.11 -4.12
C ALA A 2 17.09 16.92 -3.75
N GLY A 3 16.25 17.26 -4.74
CA GLY A 3 15.02 18.02 -4.49
C GLY A 3 13.89 17.26 -3.77
N VAL A 4 13.97 15.93 -3.66
CA VAL A 4 13.01 15.13 -2.88
C VAL A 4 13.47 15.04 -1.41
N PHE A 5 14.77 14.81 -1.20
CA PHE A 5 15.36 14.85 0.14
C PHE A 5 15.19 16.21 0.82
N MET A 6 15.39 17.32 0.09
CA MET A 6 15.14 18.66 0.64
C MET A 6 13.67 18.90 1.01
N LYS A 7 12.72 18.36 0.25
CA LYS A 7 11.29 18.46 0.57
C LYS A 7 10.95 17.71 1.86
N ILE A 8 11.48 16.50 2.03
CA ILE A 8 11.28 15.68 3.24
C ILE A 8 11.91 16.36 4.44
N PHE A 9 13.15 16.86 4.31
CA PHE A 9 13.83 17.56 5.39
C PHE A 9 13.07 18.82 5.83
N ASN A 10 12.61 19.63 4.87
CA ASN A 10 11.81 20.82 5.16
C ASN A 10 10.50 20.46 5.89
N LEU A 11 9.88 19.34 5.52
CA LEU A 11 8.66 18.86 6.18
C LEU A 11 8.92 18.39 7.61
N ILE A 12 10.01 17.67 7.86
CA ILE A 12 10.43 17.26 9.20
C ILE A 12 10.71 18.49 10.07
N CYS A 13 11.43 19.49 9.54
CA CYS A 13 11.65 20.75 10.23
C CYS A 13 10.34 21.47 10.56
N MET A 14 9.38 21.51 9.62
CA MET A 14 8.05 22.09 9.86
C MET A 14 7.27 21.31 10.93
N MET A 15 7.32 19.97 10.94
CA MET A 15 6.67 19.16 11.98
C MET A 15 7.27 19.44 13.36
N LEU A 16 8.60 19.56 13.46
CA LEU A 16 9.26 19.91 14.72
C LEU A 16 8.93 21.33 15.17
N LEU A 17 8.82 22.29 14.24
CA LEU A 17 8.45 23.67 14.56
C LEU A 17 7.03 23.77 15.13
N ILE A 18 6.08 23.05 14.51
CA ILE A 18 4.69 22.96 14.98
C ILE A 18 4.63 22.27 16.35
N GLY A 19 5.37 21.18 16.54
CA GLY A 19 5.47 20.50 17.83
C GLY A 19 6.03 21.42 18.94
N HIS A 20 7.06 22.21 18.61
CA HIS A 20 7.64 23.21 19.51
C HIS A 20 6.62 24.30 19.87
N TRP A 21 5.95 24.88 18.89
CA TRP A 21 4.91 25.89 19.14
C TRP A 21 3.74 25.34 19.95
N SER A 22 3.26 24.13 19.63
CA SER A 22 2.19 23.48 20.38
C SER A 22 2.59 23.20 21.82
N GLY A 23 3.81 22.68 22.05
CA GLY A 23 4.34 22.41 23.40
C GLY A 23 4.56 23.69 24.21
N CYS A 24 5.12 24.73 23.60
CA CYS A 24 5.28 26.04 24.24
C CYS A 24 3.94 26.68 24.59
N LEU A 25 2.94 26.60 23.71
CA LEU A 25 1.58 27.10 24.00
C LEU A 25 0.92 26.31 25.13
N GLN A 26 1.09 24.99 25.17
CA GLN A 26 0.58 24.13 26.25
C GLN A 26 1.23 24.40 27.62
N PHE A 27 2.44 24.98 27.64
CA PHE A 27 3.10 25.43 28.87
C PHE A 27 2.76 26.89 29.22
N LEU A 28 2.63 27.75 28.21
CA LEU A 28 2.31 29.17 28.38
C LEU A 28 0.90 29.40 28.95
N VAL A 29 -0.07 28.58 28.57
CA VAL A 29 -1.46 28.73 29.04
C VAL A 29 -1.59 28.52 30.56
N PRO A 30 -1.05 27.43 31.16
CA PRO A 30 -0.99 27.30 32.62
C PRO A 30 -0.21 28.43 33.30
N MET A 31 0.87 28.94 32.67
CA MET A 31 1.66 30.05 33.20
C MET A 31 0.85 31.36 33.27
N LEU A 32 0.03 31.65 32.25
CA LEU A 32 -0.87 32.81 32.24
C LEU A 32 -2.04 32.68 33.23
N GLN A 33 -2.46 31.47 33.55
CA GLN A 33 -3.51 31.18 34.52
C GLN A 33 -3.02 31.14 35.98
N GLY A 34 -1.74 31.38 36.22
CA GLY A 34 -1.16 31.35 37.57
C GLY A 34 -1.05 29.95 38.17
N PHE A 35 -0.79 28.94 37.33
CA PHE A 35 -0.62 27.53 37.72
C PHE A 35 -1.77 26.97 38.57
N PRO A 36 -2.97 26.77 37.99
CA PRO A 36 -4.06 26.14 38.73
C PRO A 36 -3.66 24.70 39.13
N PRO A 37 -4.11 24.20 40.29
CA PRO A 37 -3.73 22.88 40.81
C PRO A 37 -4.19 21.71 39.92
N ASN A 38 -5.20 21.95 39.08
CA ASN A 38 -5.71 20.98 38.11
C ASN A 38 -4.95 21.00 36.77
N SER A 39 -3.89 21.81 36.65
CA SER A 39 -3.06 21.86 35.46
C SER A 39 -2.10 20.68 35.40
N TRP A 40 -1.76 20.24 34.19
CA TRP A 40 -0.79 19.17 34.00
C TRP A 40 0.62 19.52 34.52
N VAL A 41 0.94 20.82 34.67
CA VAL A 41 2.23 21.30 35.20
C VAL A 41 2.26 21.13 36.72
N ALA A 42 1.19 21.55 37.41
CA ALA A 42 1.04 21.42 38.86
C ALA A 42 0.98 19.95 39.29
N ILE A 43 0.22 19.11 38.57
CA ILE A 43 0.05 17.67 38.89
C ILE A 43 1.37 16.90 38.81
N ASN A 44 2.28 17.30 37.92
CA ASN A 44 3.58 16.66 37.77
C ASN A 44 4.68 17.36 38.58
N GLU A 45 4.33 18.33 39.44
CA GLU A 45 5.26 19.09 40.28
C GLU A 45 6.39 19.78 39.48
N LEU A 46 6.11 20.20 38.24
CA LEU A 46 7.10 20.79 37.35
C LEU A 46 7.33 22.29 37.58
N GLU A 47 6.51 22.96 38.38
CA GLU A 47 6.59 24.40 38.62
C GLU A 47 7.96 24.85 39.15
N THR A 48 8.56 24.05 40.03
CA THR A 48 9.87 24.33 40.65
C THR A 48 11.05 23.71 39.90
N ALA A 49 10.78 22.90 38.86
CA ALA A 49 11.82 22.23 38.09
C ALA A 49 12.60 23.23 37.21
N HIS A 50 13.79 22.81 36.77
CA HIS A 50 14.58 23.63 35.84
C HIS A 50 13.83 23.85 34.52
N TRP A 51 13.98 25.04 33.92
CA TRP A 51 13.29 25.43 32.67
C TRP A 51 13.48 24.41 31.54
N PHE A 52 14.65 23.77 31.46
CA PHE A 52 14.93 22.74 30.46
C PHE A 52 14.09 21.47 30.66
N ASN A 53 13.85 21.07 31.92
CA ASN A 53 12.99 19.93 32.24
C ASN A 53 11.52 20.25 31.93
N GLN A 54 11.07 21.46 32.27
CA GLN A 54 9.72 21.94 31.93
C GLN A 54 9.47 21.91 30.42
N TYR A 55 10.42 22.47 29.67
CA TYR A 55 10.37 22.49 28.21
C TYR A 55 10.40 21.08 27.61
N SER A 56 11.27 20.20 28.08
CA SER A 56 11.38 18.82 27.57
C SER A 56 10.11 18.03 27.79
N TRP A 57 9.47 18.18 28.96
CA TRP A 57 8.19 17.52 29.25
C TRP A 57 7.04 18.08 28.42
N ALA A 58 6.98 19.41 28.22
CA ALA A 58 6.00 20.05 27.34
C ALA A 58 6.15 19.59 25.88
N LEU A 59 7.40 19.54 25.38
CA LEU A 59 7.72 19.10 24.03
C LEU A 59 7.39 17.62 23.84
N PHE A 60 7.73 16.77 24.83
CA PHE A 60 7.40 15.36 24.80
C PHE A 60 5.89 15.13 24.73
N LYS A 61 5.12 15.87 25.54
CA LYS A 61 3.65 15.85 25.53
C LYS A 61 3.07 16.28 24.17
N ALA A 62 3.58 17.34 23.56
CA ALA A 62 3.11 17.80 22.24
C ALA A 62 3.50 16.80 21.13
N MET A 63 4.71 16.26 21.17
CA MET A 63 5.20 15.26 20.21
C MET A 63 4.42 13.94 20.30
N SER A 64 4.05 13.48 21.50
CA SER A 64 3.26 12.25 21.66
C SER A 64 1.87 12.38 21.07
N HIS A 65 1.26 13.57 21.12
CA HIS A 65 0.01 13.86 20.42
C HIS A 65 0.19 13.91 18.90
N MET A 66 1.30 14.49 18.43
CA MET A 66 1.61 14.55 17.00
C MET A 66 1.82 13.15 16.39
N LEU A 67 2.42 12.24 17.14
CA LEU A 67 2.67 10.85 16.74
C LEU A 67 1.49 9.90 17.04
N CYS A 68 0.35 10.43 17.52
CA CYS A 68 -0.83 9.66 17.89
C CYS A 68 -0.57 8.58 18.97
N ILE A 69 0.42 8.78 19.85
CA ILE A 69 0.77 7.85 20.93
C ILE A 69 -0.17 8.01 22.14
N GLY A 70 -0.69 9.23 22.38
CA GLY A 70 -1.65 9.53 23.44
C GLY A 70 -1.21 10.61 24.43
N TYR A 71 -2.00 10.79 25.49
CA TYR A 71 -1.99 11.95 26.41
C TYR A 71 -0.89 11.92 27.50
N GLY A 72 0.13 11.07 27.38
CA GLY A 72 1.16 10.93 28.41
C GLY A 72 0.60 10.35 29.71
N ARG A 73 1.07 10.88 30.86
CA ARG A 73 0.78 10.33 32.21
C ARG A 73 -0.62 10.66 32.73
N PHE A 74 -1.26 11.73 32.27
CA PHE A 74 -2.56 12.20 32.77
C PHE A 74 -3.44 12.78 31.66
N PRO A 75 -4.75 12.44 31.60
CA PRO A 75 -5.69 13.06 30.66
C PRO A 75 -5.94 14.54 31.02
N PRO A 76 -6.25 15.39 30.02
CA PRO A 76 -6.49 16.82 30.25
C PRO A 76 -7.67 17.03 31.21
N GLN A 77 -7.39 17.57 32.40
CA GLN A 77 -8.39 17.88 33.43
C GLN A 77 -9.03 19.26 33.22
N SER A 78 -8.29 20.18 32.58
CA SER A 78 -8.76 21.54 32.27
C SER A 78 -9.41 21.58 30.89
N LEU A 79 -10.53 22.30 30.78
CA LEU A 79 -11.21 22.59 29.51
C LEU A 79 -10.27 23.22 28.49
N THR A 80 -9.39 24.15 28.93
CA THR A 80 -8.43 24.80 28.05
C THR A 80 -7.36 23.82 27.54
N ASP A 81 -6.84 22.95 28.42
CA ASP A 81 -5.88 21.90 28.04
C ASP A 81 -6.48 20.89 27.06
N MET A 82 -7.77 20.57 27.23
CA MET A 82 -8.50 19.68 26.32
C MET A 82 -8.56 20.27 24.91
N TRP A 83 -9.02 21.52 24.77
CA TRP A 83 -9.12 22.18 23.46
C TRP A 83 -7.76 22.32 22.77
N LEU A 84 -6.72 22.73 23.51
CA LEU A 84 -5.35 22.81 22.98
C LEU A 84 -4.85 21.45 22.50
N THR A 85 -5.14 20.40 23.25
CA THR A 85 -4.73 19.05 22.88
C THR A 85 -5.49 18.55 21.65
N LEU A 86 -6.79 18.83 21.56
CA LEU A 86 -7.61 18.49 20.41
C LEU A 86 -7.08 19.16 19.13
N LEU A 87 -6.74 20.45 19.21
CA LEU A 87 -6.12 21.20 18.11
C LEU A 87 -4.75 20.61 17.72
N SER A 88 -3.94 20.24 18.71
CA SER A 88 -2.65 19.58 18.49
C SER A 88 -2.79 18.21 17.82
N MET A 89 -3.81 17.42 18.16
CA MET A 89 -4.05 16.12 17.52
C MET A 89 -4.52 16.27 16.06
N ILE A 90 -5.41 17.23 15.77
CA ILE A 90 -5.89 17.48 14.40
C ILE A 90 -4.73 17.94 13.48
N SER A 91 -3.90 18.86 13.98
CA SER A 91 -2.71 19.32 13.25
C SER A 91 -1.69 18.19 13.06
N GLY A 92 -1.46 17.38 14.09
CA GLY A 92 -0.57 16.22 14.05
C GLY A 92 -1.01 15.16 13.06
N ALA A 93 -2.29 14.77 13.06
CA ALA A 93 -2.85 13.80 12.12
C ALA A 93 -2.69 14.25 10.67
N THR A 94 -2.90 15.54 10.40
CA THR A 94 -2.76 16.12 9.05
C THR A 94 -1.30 16.13 8.61
N CYS A 95 -0.39 16.57 9.48
CA CYS A 95 1.05 16.56 9.17
C CYS A 95 1.59 15.14 8.97
N TYR A 96 1.13 14.18 9.78
CA TYR A 96 1.52 12.78 9.66
C TYR A 96 1.04 12.15 8.35
N ALA A 97 -0.19 12.46 7.92
CA ALA A 97 -0.71 12.03 6.62
C ALA A 97 0.13 12.59 5.45
N LEU A 98 0.51 13.87 5.52
CA LEU A 98 1.38 14.48 4.51
C LEU A 98 2.78 13.83 4.52
N PHE A 99 3.34 13.59 5.70
CA PHE A 99 4.63 12.91 5.85
C PHE A 99 4.64 11.51 5.20
N LEU A 100 3.59 10.71 5.45
CA LEU A 100 3.41 9.41 4.80
C LEU A 100 3.25 9.52 3.28
N GLY A 101 2.53 10.55 2.79
CA GLY A 101 2.40 10.83 1.36
C GLY A 101 3.74 11.14 0.69
N HIS A 102 4.57 11.98 1.32
CA HIS A 102 5.90 12.31 0.81
C HIS A 102 6.87 11.13 0.87
N THR A 103 6.77 10.30 1.92
CA THR A 103 7.56 9.07 2.04
C THR A 103 7.17 8.07 0.94
N THR A 104 5.88 7.93 0.65
CA THR A 104 5.36 7.08 -0.44
C THR A 104 5.88 7.57 -1.80
N ASN A 105 5.80 8.88 -2.06
CA ASN A 105 6.35 9.49 -3.28
C ASN A 105 7.86 9.24 -3.43
N LEU A 106 8.61 9.26 -2.32
CA LEU A 106 10.04 8.89 -2.33
C LEU A 106 10.22 7.41 -2.71
N ILE A 107 9.51 6.49 -2.05
CA ILE A 107 9.60 5.05 -2.31
C ILE A 107 9.26 4.76 -3.78
N GLN A 108 8.18 5.36 -4.29
CA GLN A 108 7.79 5.26 -5.69
C GLN A 108 8.86 5.83 -6.63
N SER A 109 9.50 6.95 -6.28
CA SER A 109 10.58 7.53 -7.08
C SER A 109 11.82 6.64 -7.12
N LEU A 110 12.17 5.98 -6.00
CA LEU A 110 13.29 5.03 -5.91
C LEU A 110 13.01 3.76 -6.73
N ASP A 111 11.80 3.22 -6.63
CA ASP A 111 11.39 2.01 -7.36
C ASP A 111 11.10 2.27 -8.85
N SER A 112 10.79 3.52 -9.25
CA SER A 112 10.52 3.88 -10.65
C SER A 112 11.64 3.46 -11.60
N SER A 113 12.90 3.62 -11.19
CA SER A 113 14.09 3.22 -11.96
C SER A 113 14.15 1.71 -12.19
N ARG A 114 13.85 0.93 -11.14
CA ARG A 114 13.82 -0.54 -11.17
C ARG A 114 12.64 -1.05 -11.98
N ARG A 115 11.49 -0.41 -11.84
CA ARG A 115 10.28 -0.72 -12.61
C ARG A 115 10.47 -0.47 -14.10
N GLN A 116 11.00 0.69 -14.49
CA GLN A 116 11.31 0.98 -15.90
C GLN A 116 12.34 0.01 -16.49
N TYR A 117 13.33 -0.39 -15.71
CA TYR A 117 14.28 -1.42 -16.12
C TYR A 117 13.55 -2.75 -16.36
N ARG A 118 12.73 -3.21 -15.41
CA ARG A 118 11.97 -4.47 -15.53
C ARG A 118 11.00 -4.47 -16.70
N GLU A 119 10.32 -3.35 -16.95
CA GLU A 119 9.41 -3.16 -18.08
C GLU A 119 10.17 -3.22 -19.41
N LYS A 120 11.33 -2.55 -19.55
CA LYS A 120 12.18 -2.66 -20.74
C LYS A 120 12.68 -4.09 -20.97
N HIS A 121 13.04 -4.79 -19.91
CA HIS A 121 13.45 -6.21 -19.98
C HIS A 121 12.30 -7.12 -20.40
N GLN A 122 11.11 -6.94 -19.84
CA GLN A 122 9.91 -7.68 -20.23
C GLN A 122 9.51 -7.39 -21.68
N LEU A 123 9.52 -6.13 -22.12
CA LEU A 123 9.23 -5.75 -23.51
C LEU A 123 10.25 -6.38 -24.49
N ARG A 124 11.53 -6.42 -24.12
CA ARG A 124 12.56 -7.12 -24.92
C ARG A 124 12.28 -8.63 -25.02
N LEU A 125 11.83 -9.26 -23.94
CA LEU A 125 11.45 -10.67 -23.94
C LEU A 125 10.18 -10.91 -24.79
N SER A 126 9.11 -10.13 -24.59
CA SER A 126 7.89 -10.23 -25.40
C SER A 126 8.17 -9.99 -26.89
N ARG A 127 9.04 -9.05 -27.24
CA ARG A 127 9.44 -8.81 -28.64
C ARG A 127 10.18 -10.02 -29.23
N LYS A 128 11.08 -10.65 -28.48
CA LYS A 128 11.75 -11.88 -28.91
C LYS A 128 10.76 -13.03 -29.11
N THR A 129 9.81 -13.21 -28.19
CA THR A 129 8.79 -14.26 -28.29
C THR A 129 7.88 -14.07 -29.51
N VAL A 130 7.44 -12.84 -29.79
CA VAL A 130 6.63 -12.53 -30.99
C VAL A 130 7.43 -12.77 -32.27
N PHE A 131 8.72 -12.43 -32.30
CA PHE A 131 9.57 -12.70 -33.45
C PHE A 131 9.71 -14.21 -33.70
N ILE A 132 10.00 -15.00 -32.66
CA ILE A 132 10.10 -16.47 -32.75
C ILE A 132 8.76 -17.12 -33.16
N MET A 133 7.61 -16.64 -32.65
CA MET A 133 6.29 -17.12 -33.09
C MET A 133 6.00 -16.75 -34.55
N GLY A 134 6.40 -15.56 -34.99
CA GLY A 134 6.30 -15.13 -36.40
C GLY A 134 7.17 -15.98 -37.33
N GLU A 135 8.42 -16.24 -36.95
CA GLU A 135 9.34 -17.11 -37.69
C GLU A 135 8.86 -18.57 -37.70
N GLY A 136 8.33 -19.05 -36.57
CA GLY A 136 7.70 -20.36 -36.45
C GLY A 136 6.49 -20.53 -37.36
N SER A 137 5.67 -19.49 -37.52
CA SER A 137 4.52 -19.51 -38.44
C SER A 137 4.94 -19.54 -39.93
N HIS A 138 6.03 -18.86 -40.28
CA HIS A 138 6.63 -18.94 -41.61
C HIS A 138 7.20 -20.33 -41.90
N LEU A 139 7.88 -20.95 -40.92
CA LEU A 139 8.38 -22.32 -41.06
C LEU A 139 7.26 -23.37 -41.07
N LEU A 140 6.16 -23.15 -40.33
CA LEU A 140 4.99 -24.05 -40.36
C LEU A 140 4.23 -23.95 -41.68
N GLN A 141 4.07 -22.75 -42.26
CA GLN A 141 3.55 -22.53 -43.62
C GLN A 141 4.45 -23.17 -44.69
N MET A 142 5.78 -23.11 -44.51
CA MET A 142 6.72 -23.77 -45.42
C MET A 142 6.64 -25.30 -45.31
N ARG A 143 6.41 -25.85 -44.11
CA ARG A 143 6.25 -27.30 -43.88
C ARG A 143 4.89 -27.83 -44.34
N LEU A 144 3.82 -27.04 -44.25
CA LEU A 144 2.50 -27.38 -44.80
C LEU A 144 2.43 -27.29 -46.33
N ARG A 145 3.37 -26.61 -47.00
CA ARG A 145 3.53 -26.64 -48.47
C ARG A 145 4.22 -27.90 -49.00
N PHE A 146 4.78 -28.74 -48.14
CA PHE A 146 5.55 -29.94 -48.50
C PHE A 146 4.91 -31.24 -47.98
N THR A 147 3.59 -31.30 -47.84
CA THR A 147 2.91 -32.60 -47.86
C THR A 147 2.67 -32.99 -49.33
N PRO A 148 3.28 -34.08 -49.83
CA PRO A 148 3.07 -34.50 -51.20
C PRO A 148 1.60 -34.84 -51.40
N LYS A 149 1.01 -34.26 -52.46
CA LYS A 149 -0.39 -34.42 -52.85
C LYS A 149 -0.63 -35.88 -53.27
N GLY A 150 -1.03 -36.72 -52.32
CA GLY A 150 -1.58 -38.04 -52.58
C GLY A 150 -2.91 -37.91 -53.34
N ARG A 151 -2.96 -38.55 -54.51
CA ARG A 151 -4.11 -38.67 -55.40
C ARG A 151 -5.18 -39.55 -54.74
N VAL A 152 -6.42 -39.06 -54.60
CA VAL A 152 -7.61 -39.89 -54.38
C VAL A 152 -8.76 -39.36 -55.25
N PRO A 153 -9.40 -40.20 -56.08
CA PRO A 153 -10.45 -39.78 -57.02
C PRO A 153 -11.84 -39.84 -56.36
N GLY A 154 -12.73 -38.94 -56.77
CA GLY A 154 -14.19 -39.12 -56.76
C GLY A 154 -14.88 -39.25 -55.40
N GLY A 155 -15.61 -38.22 -55.00
CA GLY A 155 -16.55 -38.31 -53.89
C GLY A 155 -17.11 -36.96 -53.50
N VAL A 156 -18.34 -36.69 -53.90
CA VAL A 156 -19.16 -35.59 -53.39
C VAL A 156 -19.36 -35.82 -51.88
N LEU A 157 -18.85 -34.93 -51.04
CA LEU A 157 -19.23 -34.87 -49.63
C LEU A 157 -19.54 -33.43 -49.22
N SER A 158 -20.84 -33.24 -49.03
CA SER A 158 -21.53 -32.12 -48.39
C SER A 158 -20.76 -31.52 -47.21
N TRP A 159 -20.58 -30.18 -47.24
CA TRP A 159 -20.21 -29.41 -46.06
C TRP A 159 -21.47 -29.18 -45.22
N ASN A 160 -21.73 -30.10 -44.28
CA ASN A 160 -22.73 -29.86 -43.25
C ASN A 160 -22.10 -28.94 -42.20
N ARG A 161 -22.61 -27.71 -42.09
CA ARG A 161 -22.29 -26.76 -41.02
C ARG A 161 -23.03 -27.21 -39.76
N GLY A 162 -22.52 -28.24 -39.10
CA GLY A 162 -23.03 -28.75 -37.83
C GLY A 162 -21.90 -28.83 -36.83
N GLY A 163 -21.61 -27.71 -36.14
CA GLY A 163 -20.90 -27.77 -34.86
C GLY A 163 -21.86 -28.40 -33.85
N SER A 164 -21.60 -29.65 -33.48
CA SER A 164 -22.42 -30.37 -32.52
C SER A 164 -22.27 -29.69 -31.16
N ARG A 165 -23.41 -29.46 -30.49
CA ARG A 165 -23.57 -28.83 -29.16
C ARG A 165 -22.69 -29.45 -28.06
N GLU A 166 -22.15 -30.64 -28.29
CA GLU A 166 -21.22 -31.35 -27.41
C GLU A 166 -19.79 -30.79 -27.46
N ASP A 167 -19.33 -30.28 -28.60
CA ASP A 167 -17.97 -29.72 -28.76
C ASP A 167 -17.84 -28.37 -28.03
N GLU A 168 -18.90 -27.54 -28.09
CA GLU A 168 -18.98 -26.26 -27.37
C GLU A 168 -19.03 -26.48 -25.84
N GLU A 169 -19.73 -27.53 -25.39
CA GLU A 169 -19.81 -27.87 -23.97
C GLU A 169 -18.48 -28.42 -23.42
N ILE A 170 -17.71 -29.16 -24.23
CA ILE A 170 -16.37 -29.64 -23.86
C ILE A 170 -15.39 -28.48 -23.74
N GLU A 171 -15.45 -27.52 -24.66
CA GLU A 171 -14.58 -26.34 -24.63
C GLU A 171 -14.87 -25.47 -23.40
N ASP A 172 -16.15 -25.22 -23.09
CA ASP A 172 -16.57 -24.49 -21.90
C ASP A 172 -16.14 -25.20 -20.60
N ARG A 173 -16.30 -26.53 -20.54
CA ARG A 173 -15.87 -27.31 -19.37
C ARG A 173 -14.34 -27.27 -19.19
N PHE A 174 -13.59 -27.27 -20.29
CA PHE A 174 -12.14 -27.17 -20.26
C PHE A 174 -11.67 -25.77 -19.81
N VAL A 175 -12.31 -24.70 -20.30
CA VAL A 175 -12.03 -23.31 -19.90
C VAL A 175 -12.35 -23.07 -18.42
N LEU A 176 -13.49 -23.57 -17.94
CA LEU A 176 -13.88 -23.48 -16.53
C LEU A 176 -12.90 -24.22 -15.63
N LYS A 177 -12.48 -25.43 -16.03
CA LYS A 177 -11.50 -26.22 -15.27
C LYS A 177 -10.11 -25.57 -15.24
N ASN A 178 -9.70 -24.91 -16.32
CA ASN A 178 -8.46 -24.16 -16.36
C ASN A 178 -8.50 -22.88 -15.50
N ARG A 179 -9.66 -22.21 -15.43
CA ARG A 179 -9.88 -21.08 -14.49
C ARG A 179 -9.85 -21.54 -13.03
N GLU A 180 -10.47 -22.68 -12.72
CA GLU A 180 -10.48 -23.25 -11.38
C GLU A 180 -9.08 -23.66 -10.92
N ASN A 181 -8.30 -24.32 -11.79
CA ASN A 181 -6.91 -24.69 -11.50
C ASN A 181 -6.03 -23.44 -11.25
N ARG A 182 -6.17 -22.39 -12.06
CA ARG A 182 -5.44 -21.12 -11.82
C ARG A 182 -5.84 -20.43 -10.52
N PHE A 183 -7.11 -20.49 -10.13
CA PHE A 183 -7.56 -19.97 -8.85
C PHE A 183 -6.94 -20.76 -7.69
N ARG A 184 -6.91 -22.10 -7.79
CA ARG A 184 -6.34 -23.01 -6.79
C ARG A 184 -4.84 -22.81 -6.57
N ASP A 185 -4.10 -22.52 -7.63
CA ASP A 185 -2.63 -22.36 -7.57
C ASP A 185 -2.20 -20.96 -7.10
N GLY A 186 -3.07 -19.96 -7.19
CA GLY A 186 -2.84 -18.62 -6.66
C GLY A 186 -2.81 -18.56 -5.13
N ASN A 187 -2.03 -17.61 -4.58
CA ASN A 187 -1.92 -17.41 -3.12
C ASN A 187 -3.29 -17.23 -2.42
N PHE A 188 -4.25 -16.63 -3.10
CA PHE A 188 -5.62 -16.45 -2.59
C PHE A 188 -6.40 -17.78 -2.53
N GLY A 189 -6.32 -18.63 -3.55
CA GLY A 189 -6.98 -19.94 -3.54
C GLY A 189 -6.42 -20.89 -2.49
N LYS A 190 -5.09 -20.85 -2.26
CA LYS A 190 -4.46 -21.59 -1.16
C LYS A 190 -4.92 -21.10 0.21
N ALA A 191 -5.15 -19.79 0.38
CA ALA A 191 -5.69 -19.23 1.62
C ALA A 191 -7.14 -19.65 1.88
N VAL A 192 -8.00 -19.62 0.85
CA VAL A 192 -9.40 -20.06 0.93
C VAL A 192 -9.51 -21.56 1.22
N LEU A 193 -8.67 -22.39 0.62
CA LEU A 193 -8.63 -23.83 0.91
C LEU A 193 -8.21 -24.11 2.35
N ARG A 194 -7.21 -23.38 2.87
CA ARG A 194 -6.79 -23.47 4.29
C ARG A 194 -7.88 -23.05 5.25
N LEU A 195 -8.62 -21.99 4.93
CA LEU A 195 -9.80 -21.54 5.67
C LEU A 195 -10.90 -22.60 5.66
N ARG A 196 -11.17 -23.22 4.50
CA ARG A 196 -12.21 -24.24 4.36
C ARG A 196 -11.86 -25.54 5.10
N SER A 197 -10.58 -25.90 5.17
CA SER A 197 -10.11 -27.02 6.02
C SER A 197 -10.16 -26.67 7.51
N ALA A 198 -9.84 -25.43 7.89
CA ALA A 198 -9.92 -24.98 9.29
C ALA A 198 -11.37 -24.94 9.80
N VAL A 199 -12.31 -24.46 8.96
CA VAL A 199 -13.74 -24.45 9.27
C VAL A 199 -14.31 -25.87 9.40
N ARG A 200 -13.77 -26.85 8.67
CA ARG A 200 -14.22 -28.26 8.74
C ARG A 200 -13.62 -29.02 9.93
N ALA A 201 -12.59 -28.47 10.57
CA ALA A 201 -11.92 -29.05 11.74
C ALA A 201 -12.45 -28.51 13.09
N LEU A 202 -13.41 -27.58 13.06
CA LEU A 202 -14.12 -27.14 14.26
C LEU A 202 -15.14 -28.22 14.68
N PRO A 203 -15.13 -28.68 15.94
CA PRO A 203 -16.21 -29.50 16.46
C PRO A 203 -17.51 -28.69 16.41
N ARG A 204 -18.61 -29.34 16.01
CA ARG A 204 -19.95 -28.74 16.00
C ARG A 204 -20.40 -28.31 17.38
#